data_AF-Q10KX7-F1
#
_entry.id   AF-Q10KX7-F1
#
_cell.length_a   1.000
_cell.length_b   1.000
_cell.length_c   1.000
_cell.angle_alpha   90.00
_cell.angle_beta   90.00
_cell.angle_gamma   90.00
#
_symmetry.space_group_name_H-M   'P 1'
#
loop_
_entity.id
_entity.type
_entity.pdbx_description
1 polymer ?
#
loop_
_entity_poly.entity_id
_entity_poly.type
_entity_poly.pdbx_seq_one_letter_code
_entity_poly.pdbx_strand_id
1 'polypeptide(L)'
;MDSLHLVHVKLLAADLLSLASRHTSPPSFARCGRTVTRAEIVGVVVSRDRREKFLRFLVDDGTGCVPCVLWLNHHYLNAASSSSRASDSDPTAEMALRMSEVVSLGTLLRVRGRIVLYRGAIQIAVRDVVLEKDPNVEVMHWLQCIRMAKECYDLRPPSA
;
A
#
# COMPACT_ATOMS: atom_id res chain seq x y z
N MET A 1 3.25 19.88 -11.97
CA MET A 1 2.66 18.87 -11.07
C MET A 1 3.79 18.15 -10.33
N ASP A 2 3.62 17.92 -9.04
CA ASP A 2 4.64 17.34 -8.16
C ASP A 2 4.88 15.86 -8.43
N SER A 3 6.11 15.41 -8.69
CA SER A 3 6.44 14.02 -9.04
C SER A 3 6.03 12.97 -7.99
N LEU A 4 5.76 13.35 -6.74
CA LEU A 4 5.38 12.40 -5.67
C LEU A 4 4.09 11.60 -5.96
N HIS A 5 3.18 12.12 -6.78
CA HIS A 5 1.95 11.38 -7.14
C HIS A 5 2.19 10.16 -8.06
N LEU A 6 3.38 10.02 -8.65
CA LEU A 6 3.70 8.93 -9.58
C LEU A 6 4.43 7.75 -8.92
N VAL A 7 4.97 7.96 -7.73
CA VAL A 7 5.85 7.01 -7.04
C VAL A 7 5.18 6.40 -5.82
N HIS A 8 5.65 5.25 -5.37
CA HIS A 8 5.32 4.71 -4.06
C HIS A 8 6.19 5.41 -3.03
N VAL A 9 5.63 6.36 -2.28
CA VAL A 9 6.39 7.04 -1.23
C VAL A 9 6.66 6.08 -0.08
N LYS A 10 7.91 5.99 0.36
CA LYS A 10 8.31 5.18 1.51
C LYS A 10 7.93 5.91 2.79
N LEU A 11 7.08 5.31 3.62
CA LEU A 11 6.57 5.93 4.84
C LEU A 11 6.61 4.93 5.99
N LEU A 12 6.91 5.43 7.19
CA LEU A 12 6.60 4.70 8.43
C LEU A 12 5.08 4.60 8.61
N ALA A 13 4.60 3.61 9.34
CA ALA A 13 3.18 3.40 9.60
C ALA A 13 2.55 4.64 10.25
N ALA A 14 3.20 5.22 11.27
CA ALA A 14 2.72 6.44 11.93
C ALA A 14 2.56 7.62 10.94
N ASP A 15 3.53 7.80 10.04
CA ASP A 15 3.49 8.86 9.02
C ASP A 15 2.38 8.62 7.99
N LEU A 16 2.21 7.36 7.55
CA LEU A 16 1.18 6.99 6.60
C LEU A 16 -0.23 7.21 7.18
N LEU A 17 -0.43 6.80 8.43
CA LEU A 17 -1.72 6.88 9.11
C LEU A 17 -2.08 8.30 9.55
N SER A 18 -1.10 9.22 9.62
CA SER A 18 -1.28 10.63 9.94
C SER A 18 -1.38 11.55 8.72
N LEU A 19 -1.33 11.02 7.49
CA LEU A 19 -1.49 11.82 6.29
C LEU A 19 -2.79 12.62 6.32
N ALA A 20 -2.69 13.89 5.92
CA ALA A 20 -3.88 14.73 5.76
C ALA A 20 -4.72 14.17 4.62
N SER A 21 -5.94 13.71 4.93
CA SER A 21 -6.91 13.30 3.91
C SER A 21 -7.88 14.44 3.62
N ARG A 22 -8.15 14.71 2.34
CA ARG A 22 -9.22 15.62 1.91
C ARG A 22 -10.39 14.76 1.46
N HIS A 23 -11.59 15.11 1.92
CA HIS A 23 -12.85 14.47 1.52
C HIS A 23 -13.25 14.88 0.08
N THR A 24 -12.36 14.63 -0.88
CA THR A 24 -12.63 14.69 -2.31
C THR A 24 -13.17 13.35 -2.81
N SER A 25 -13.77 13.32 -4.00
CA SER A 25 -14.16 12.07 -4.68
C SER A 25 -13.41 11.98 -6.02
N PRO A 26 -12.34 11.17 -6.14
CA PRO A 26 -11.79 10.26 -5.12
C PRO A 26 -11.04 11.01 -4.00
N PRO A 27 -10.85 10.40 -2.82
CA PRO A 27 -10.05 10.98 -1.73
C PRO A 27 -8.63 11.31 -2.19
N SER A 28 -8.09 12.41 -1.68
CA SER A 28 -6.70 12.82 -1.89
C SER A 28 -5.97 12.89 -0.56
N PHE A 29 -4.70 12.50 -0.58
CA PHE A 29 -3.84 12.48 0.60
C PHE A 29 -2.69 13.45 0.39
N ALA A 30 -2.29 14.13 1.44
CA ALA A 30 -1.18 15.06 1.40
C ALA A 30 -0.23 14.87 2.57
N ARG A 31 1.06 14.96 2.28
CA ARG A 31 2.15 15.14 3.26
C ARG A 31 2.73 16.51 3.03
N CYS A 32 2.72 17.37 4.05
CA CYS A 32 3.26 18.73 3.97
C CYS A 32 2.80 19.55 2.74
N GLY A 33 1.51 19.42 2.38
CA GLY A 33 0.91 20.11 1.23
C GLY A 33 1.18 19.47 -0.13
N ARG A 34 1.97 18.39 -0.19
CA ARG A 34 2.31 17.65 -1.42
C ARG A 34 1.41 16.44 -1.56
N THR A 35 0.79 16.27 -2.72
CA THR A 35 -0.12 15.13 -2.97
C THR A 35 0.64 13.81 -3.03
N VAL A 36 0.15 12.82 -2.28
CA VAL A 36 0.64 11.44 -2.30
C VAL A 36 -0.52 10.48 -2.59
N THR A 37 -0.27 9.45 -3.39
CA THR A 37 -1.32 8.53 -3.85
C THR A 37 -0.98 7.07 -3.65
N ARG A 38 0.30 6.74 -3.49
CA ARG A 38 0.80 5.37 -3.37
C ARG A 38 1.88 5.34 -2.31
N ALA A 39 1.94 4.27 -1.54
CA ALA A 39 2.91 4.08 -0.48
C ALA A 39 3.63 2.74 -0.61
N GLU A 40 4.86 2.70 -0.12
CA GLU A 40 5.59 1.50 0.23
C GLU A 40 5.80 1.50 1.75
N ILE A 41 5.51 0.37 2.40
CA ILE A 41 5.79 0.11 3.81
C ILE A 41 6.56 -1.21 3.94
N VAL A 42 7.32 -1.35 5.03
CA VAL A 42 7.97 -2.60 5.43
C VAL A 42 7.63 -2.87 6.89
N GLY A 43 7.23 -4.10 7.22
CA GLY A 43 6.95 -4.50 8.59
C GLY A 43 6.47 -5.94 8.70
N VAL A 44 6.18 -6.36 9.92
CA VAL A 44 5.76 -7.72 10.27
C VAL A 44 4.24 -7.86 10.15
N VAL A 45 3.77 -8.96 9.57
CA VAL A 45 2.33 -9.26 9.52
C VAL A 45 1.82 -9.69 10.88
N VAL A 46 0.97 -8.86 11.51
CA VAL A 46 0.43 -9.10 12.86
C VAL A 46 -1.05 -9.53 12.87
N SER A 47 -1.74 -9.43 11.74
CA SER A 47 -3.08 -10.02 11.58
C SER A 47 -3.30 -10.51 10.15
N ARG A 48 -4.18 -11.51 9.98
CA ARG A 48 -4.51 -12.09 8.67
C ARG A 48 -5.96 -12.57 8.66
N ASP A 49 -6.77 -12.02 7.75
CA ASP A 49 -8.19 -12.30 7.60
C ASP A 49 -8.51 -12.57 6.12
N ARG A 50 -8.51 -13.85 5.73
CA ARG A 50 -8.81 -14.31 4.37
C ARG A 50 -10.33 -14.40 4.18
N ARG A 51 -10.86 -13.63 3.24
CA ARG A 51 -12.25 -13.69 2.77
C ARG A 51 -12.27 -14.13 1.32
N GLU A 52 -13.42 -14.58 0.82
CA GLU A 52 -13.57 -15.03 -0.57
C GLU A 52 -12.97 -14.04 -1.59
N LYS A 53 -13.35 -12.75 -1.48
CA LYS A 53 -12.99 -11.71 -2.45
C LYS A 53 -11.67 -10.99 -2.18
N PHE A 54 -11.17 -11.02 -0.94
CA PHE A 54 -9.97 -10.27 -0.55
C PHE A 54 -9.25 -10.93 0.63
N LEU A 55 -7.97 -10.62 0.76
CA LEU A 55 -7.19 -10.84 1.97
C LEU A 55 -6.99 -9.48 2.66
N ARG A 56 -7.39 -9.40 3.93
CA ARG A 56 -7.06 -8.25 4.79
C ARG A 56 -6.00 -8.66 5.79
N PHE A 57 -5.03 -7.80 6.03
CA PHE A 57 -3.96 -8.04 6.99
C PHE A 57 -3.45 -6.71 7.57
N LEU A 58 -2.78 -6.78 8.72
CA LEU A 58 -2.10 -5.65 9.34
C LEU A 58 -0.60 -5.85 9.23
N VAL A 59 0.12 -4.77 8.90
CA VAL A 59 1.58 -4.72 8.87
C VAL A 59 2.04 -3.77 9.97
N ASP A 60 2.85 -4.26 10.91
CA ASP A 60 3.42 -3.52 12.03
C ASP A 60 4.90 -3.24 11.78
N ASP A 61 5.29 -1.96 11.79
CA ASP A 61 6.69 -1.53 11.65
C ASP A 61 7.28 -0.97 12.96
N GLY A 62 6.61 -1.20 14.10
CA GLY A 62 6.96 -0.66 15.41
C GLY A 62 6.49 0.77 15.66
N THR A 63 6.01 1.49 14.63
CA THR A 63 5.44 2.84 14.78
C THR A 63 3.91 2.85 14.64
N GLY A 64 3.33 1.76 14.14
CA GLY A 64 1.89 1.57 14.01
C GLY A 64 1.55 0.36 13.16
N CYS A 65 0.26 0.02 13.10
CA CYS A 65 -0.25 -1.10 12.31
C CYS A 65 -1.04 -0.61 11.10
N VAL A 66 -0.51 -0.78 9.89
CA VAL A 66 -1.17 -0.35 8.64
C VAL A 66 -2.12 -1.44 8.14
N PRO A 67 -3.41 -1.13 7.95
CA PRO A 67 -4.33 -2.03 7.28
C PRO A 67 -4.00 -2.14 5.79
N CYS A 68 -3.88 -3.38 5.32
CA CYS A 68 -3.60 -3.72 3.94
C CYS A 68 -4.71 -4.63 3.40
N VAL A 69 -5.17 -4.36 2.19
CA VAL A 69 -6.21 -5.14 1.51
C VAL A 69 -5.71 -5.55 0.13
N LEU A 70 -5.56 -6.86 -0.07
CA LEU A 70 -5.24 -7.49 -1.35
C LEU A 70 -6.52 -8.07 -1.94
N TRP A 71 -6.97 -7.53 -3.08
CA TRP A 71 -8.14 -8.04 -3.79
C TRP A 71 -7.77 -9.29 -4.59
N LEU A 72 -8.59 -10.33 -4.48
CA LEU A 72 -8.35 -11.65 -5.08
C LEU A 72 -9.27 -11.92 -6.27
N ASN A 73 -10.30 -11.09 -6.45
CA ASN A 73 -11.39 -11.29 -7.38
C ASN A 73 -11.27 -10.41 -8.65
N HIS A 74 -10.07 -10.33 -9.24
CA HIS A 74 -9.80 -9.48 -10.42
C HIS A 74 -10.70 -9.79 -11.63
N HIS A 75 -11.18 -11.04 -11.75
CA HIS A 75 -12.20 -11.42 -12.74
C HIS A 75 -13.45 -10.50 -12.72
N TYR A 76 -13.89 -10.03 -11.54
CA TYR A 76 -15.07 -9.16 -11.43
C TYR A 76 -14.75 -7.67 -11.60
N LEU A 77 -13.54 -7.23 -11.27
CA LEU A 77 -13.15 -5.83 -11.41
C LEU A 77 -12.94 -5.44 -12.88
N ASN A 78 -12.48 -6.39 -13.70
CA ASN A 78 -12.21 -6.16 -15.14
C ASN A 78 -13.41 -6.52 -16.04
N ALA A 79 -14.47 -7.13 -15.51
CA ALA A 79 -15.65 -7.53 -16.27
C ALA A 79 -16.41 -6.32 -16.88
N ALA A 80 -16.31 -5.13 -16.27
CA ALA A 80 -16.87 -3.90 -16.83
C ALA A 80 -16.13 -3.40 -18.09
N SER A 81 -14.91 -3.88 -18.34
CA SER A 81 -14.04 -3.39 -19.43
C SER A 81 -13.85 -4.37 -20.58
N SER A 82 -14.33 -5.61 -20.51
CA SER A 82 -14.16 -6.56 -21.62
C SER A 82 -15.31 -7.54 -21.72
N SER A 83 -16.13 -7.39 -22.77
CA SER A 83 -17.15 -8.32 -23.24
C SER A 83 -16.57 -9.62 -23.86
N SER A 84 -15.38 -10.05 -23.43
CA SER A 84 -14.66 -11.21 -23.97
C SER A 84 -14.74 -12.40 -23.02
N ARG A 85 -15.64 -13.32 -23.37
CA ARG A 85 -15.69 -14.78 -23.10
C ARG A 85 -14.83 -15.28 -21.92
N ALA A 86 -15.53 -15.79 -20.91
CA ALA A 86 -15.06 -16.35 -19.66
C ALA A 86 -14.27 -17.69 -19.78
N SER A 87 -13.24 -17.79 -20.63
CA SER A 87 -12.46 -19.03 -20.79
C SER A 87 -10.97 -18.95 -20.49
N ASP A 88 -10.39 -17.77 -20.25
CA ASP A 88 -8.97 -17.64 -19.92
C ASP A 88 -8.78 -17.21 -18.47
N SER A 89 -7.94 -17.95 -17.74
CA SER A 89 -7.48 -17.64 -16.39
C SER A 89 -6.97 -16.20 -16.33
N ASP A 90 -7.59 -15.32 -15.53
CA ASP A 90 -7.09 -13.96 -15.35
C ASP A 90 -5.70 -14.01 -14.67
N PRO A 91 -4.60 -13.67 -15.37
CA PRO A 91 -3.25 -13.74 -14.81
C PRO A 91 -3.10 -12.83 -13.58
N THR A 92 -3.92 -11.77 -13.49
CA THR A 92 -3.95 -10.86 -12.34
C THR A 92 -4.55 -11.53 -11.11
N ALA A 93 -5.63 -12.30 -11.29
CA ALA A 93 -6.26 -13.06 -10.21
C ALA A 93 -5.31 -14.15 -9.69
N GLU A 94 -4.65 -14.88 -10.60
CA GLU A 94 -3.68 -15.91 -10.22
C GLU A 94 -2.49 -15.31 -9.45
N MET A 95 -1.93 -14.19 -9.92
CA MET A 95 -0.86 -13.49 -9.22
C MET A 95 -1.30 -13.00 -7.84
N ALA A 96 -2.53 -12.50 -7.71
CA ALA A 96 -3.08 -12.09 -6.42
C ALA A 96 -3.25 -13.28 -5.45
N LEU A 97 -3.65 -14.46 -5.94
CA LEU A 97 -3.72 -15.67 -5.14
C LEU A 97 -2.33 -16.10 -4.64
N ARG A 98 -1.32 -16.13 -5.52
CA ARG A 98 0.07 -16.43 -5.12
C ARG A 98 0.60 -15.44 -4.09
N MET A 99 0.35 -14.15 -4.29
CA MET A 99 0.70 -13.11 -3.29
C MET A 99 -0.02 -13.33 -1.95
N SER A 100 -1.26 -13.82 -1.95
CA SER A 100 -2.02 -14.10 -0.73
C SER A 100 -1.46 -15.26 0.10
N GLU A 101 -0.72 -16.17 -0.53
CA GLU A 101 -0.01 -17.28 0.13
C GLU A 101 1.29 -16.79 0.79
N VAL A 102 1.96 -15.81 0.17
CA VAL A 102 3.16 -15.16 0.72
C VAL A 102 2.84 -14.42 2.03
N VAL A 103 1.65 -13.82 2.14
CA VAL A 103 1.22 -13.10 3.35
C VAL A 103 0.87 -14.10 4.45
N SER A 104 1.79 -14.29 5.39
CA SER A 104 1.65 -15.17 6.56
C SER A 104 1.92 -14.40 7.86
N LEU A 105 1.29 -14.80 8.97
CA LEU A 105 1.54 -14.17 10.27
C LEU A 105 3.02 -14.29 10.65
N GLY A 106 3.58 -13.24 11.23
CA GLY A 106 4.97 -13.21 11.70
C GLY A 106 6.02 -13.02 10.61
N THR A 107 5.65 -12.92 9.34
CA THR A 107 6.62 -12.68 8.26
C THR A 107 6.88 -11.20 8.04
N LEU A 108 8.13 -10.85 7.74
CA LEU A 108 8.52 -9.51 7.31
C LEU A 108 8.16 -9.30 5.84
N LEU A 109 7.28 -8.35 5.57
CA LEU A 109 6.84 -8.03 4.21
C LEU A 109 7.17 -6.60 3.84
N ARG A 110 7.57 -6.41 2.58
CA ARG A 110 7.47 -5.12 1.90
C ARG A 110 6.17 -5.08 1.11
N VAL A 111 5.35 -4.07 1.37
CA VAL A 111 4.02 -3.93 0.77
C VAL A 111 3.96 -2.61 0.02
N ARG A 112 3.52 -2.67 -1.24
CA ARG A 112 3.28 -1.48 -2.06
C ARG A 112 1.83 -1.44 -2.49
N GLY A 113 1.28 -0.24 -2.57
CA GLY A 113 -0.06 -0.07 -3.08
C GLY A 113 -0.56 1.36 -3.10
N ARG A 114 -1.84 1.49 -3.45
CA ARG A 114 -2.55 2.77 -3.43
C ARG A 114 -3.00 3.09 -2.01
N ILE A 115 -2.86 4.33 -1.62
CA ILE A 115 -3.44 4.85 -0.37
C ILE A 115 -4.93 5.04 -0.63
N VAL A 116 -5.78 4.49 0.23
CA VAL A 116 -7.24 4.61 0.12
C VAL A 116 -7.87 4.83 1.50
N LEU A 117 -9.09 5.37 1.52
CA LEU A 117 -9.91 5.46 2.73
C LEU A 117 -10.91 4.29 2.76
N TYR A 118 -11.05 3.68 3.93
CA TYR A 118 -12.14 2.76 4.22
C TYR A 118 -12.74 3.09 5.59
N ARG A 119 -14.03 3.44 5.60
CA ARG A 119 -14.76 3.87 6.81
C ARG A 119 -14.03 4.97 7.60
N GLY A 120 -13.46 5.94 6.87
CA GLY A 120 -12.73 7.06 7.46
C GLY A 120 -11.28 6.78 7.88
N ALA A 121 -10.81 5.54 7.79
CA ALA A 121 -9.42 5.18 8.11
C ALA A 121 -8.57 4.98 6.85
N ILE A 122 -7.30 5.39 6.92
CA ILE A 122 -6.31 5.13 5.86
C ILE A 122 -5.96 3.63 5.85
N GLN A 123 -5.87 3.06 4.65
CA GLN A 123 -5.35 1.72 4.40
C GLN A 123 -4.62 1.66 3.06
N ILE A 124 -3.88 0.58 2.83
CA ILE A 124 -3.24 0.29 1.53
C ILE A 124 -4.11 -0.69 0.75
N ALA A 125 -4.57 -0.27 -0.44
CA ALA A 125 -5.02 -1.19 -1.47
C ALA A 125 -3.78 -1.76 -2.17
N VAL A 126 -3.47 -3.01 -1.85
CA VAL A 126 -2.19 -3.66 -2.18
C VAL A 126 -2.08 -3.88 -3.69
N ARG A 127 -0.94 -3.48 -4.25
CA ARG A 127 -0.52 -3.79 -5.62
C ARG A 127 0.39 -5.00 -5.66
N ASP A 128 1.34 -5.05 -4.73
CA ASP A 128 2.28 -6.16 -4.59
C ASP A 128 2.80 -6.31 -3.16
N VAL A 129 3.23 -7.53 -2.85
CA VAL A 129 3.87 -7.92 -1.59
C VAL A 129 5.14 -8.69 -1.91
N VAL A 130 6.19 -8.47 -1.13
CA VAL A 130 7.45 -9.20 -1.22
C VAL A 130 7.84 -9.68 0.17
N LEU A 131 8.14 -10.97 0.30
CA LEU A 131 8.74 -11.54 1.50
C LEU A 131 10.20 -11.14 1.59
N GLU A 132 10.54 -10.37 2.62
CA GLU A 132 11.91 -9.95 2.86
C GLU A 132 12.57 -10.94 3.82
N LYS A 133 13.68 -11.54 3.39
CA LYS A 133 14.43 -12.55 4.17
C LYS A 133 15.53 -11.93 5.03
N ASP A 134 16.03 -10.77 4.63
CA ASP A 134 17.05 -10.04 5.38
C ASP A 134 16.37 -9.13 6.41
N PRO A 135 16.56 -9.37 7.73
CA PRO A 135 15.94 -8.54 8.76
C PRO A 135 16.43 -7.08 8.72
N ASN A 136 17.60 -6.81 8.14
CA ASN A 136 18.11 -5.43 8.02
C ASN A 136 17.27 -4.56 7.08
N VAL A 137 16.39 -5.16 6.25
CA VAL A 137 15.51 -4.42 5.34
C VAL A 137 14.56 -3.50 6.09
N GLU A 138 14.09 -3.89 7.28
CA GLU A 138 13.21 -3.06 8.10
C GLU A 138 13.91 -1.76 8.55
N VAL A 139 15.08 -1.88 9.17
CA VAL A 139 15.89 -0.72 9.60
C VAL A 139 16.33 0.13 8.41
N MET A 140 16.68 -0.51 7.28
CA MET A 140 17.04 0.21 6.05
C MET A 140 15.85 0.99 5.50
N HIS A 141 14.64 0.43 5.56
CA HIS A 141 13.42 1.14 5.16
C HIS A 141 13.16 2.33 6.08
N TRP A 142 13.32 2.20 7.40
CA TRP A 142 13.19 3.33 8.34
C TRP A 142 14.15 4.47 8.00
N LEU A 143 15.44 4.16 7.75
CA LEU A 143 16.43 5.14 7.35
C LEU A 143 16.03 5.85 6.05
N GLN A 144 15.49 5.11 5.08
CA GLN A 144 14.99 5.69 3.83
C GLN A 144 13.77 6.59 4.06
N CYS A 145 12.81 6.19 4.89
CA CYS A 145 11.65 7.02 5.23
C CYS A 145 12.08 8.35 5.87
N ILE A 146 12.97 8.29 6.87
CA ILE A 146 13.49 9.48 7.56
C ILE A 146 14.28 10.37 6.60
N ARG A 147 15.12 9.77 5.75
CA ARG A 147 15.90 10.51 4.75
C ARG A 147 14.98 11.21 3.75
N MET A 148 14.00 10.49 3.19
CA MET A 148 13.09 11.05 2.20
C MET A 148 12.17 12.12 2.79
N ALA A 149 11.78 12.01 4.05
CA ALA A 149 11.10 13.07 4.78
C ALA A 149 11.92 14.37 4.76
N LYS A 150 13.19 14.29 5.19
CA LYS A 150 14.11 15.44 5.28
C LYS A 150 14.51 16.02 3.92
N GLU A 151 14.78 15.17 2.94
CA GLU A 151 15.38 15.58 1.65
C GLU A 151 14.35 15.81 0.55
N CYS A 152 13.10 15.37 0.75
CA CYS A 152 12.08 15.45 -0.28
C CYS A 152 10.71 15.79 0.31
N TYR A 153 10.03 14.85 0.97
CA TYR A 153 8.58 14.92 1.22
C TYR A 153 8.16 16.12 2.05
N ASP A 154 8.97 16.56 3.02
CA ASP A 154 8.63 17.64 3.93
C ASP A 154 9.22 18.99 3.47
N LEU A 155 9.94 19.01 2.35
CA LEU A 155 10.37 20.25 1.72
C LEU A 155 9.17 20.98 1.11
N ARG A 156 9.25 22.31 1.10
CA ARG A 156 8.22 23.16 0.48
C ARG A 156 7.97 22.70 -0.96
N PRO A 157 6.70 22.51 -1.38
CA PRO A 157 6.41 22.21 -2.76
C PRO A 157 7.01 23.27 -3.68
N PRO A 158 7.45 22.89 -4.91
CA PRO A 158 7.94 23.87 -5.88
C PRO A 158 6.89 24.97 -6.06
N SER A 159 7.32 26.23 -6.06
CA SER A 159 6.47 27.36 -6.45
C SER A 159 5.88 27.04 -7.83
N ALA A 160 4.55 27.13 -7.97
CA ALA A 160 3.91 27.09 -9.28
C ALA A 160 4.25 28.35 -10.08
#